data_AF-A0A1V9VZD5-F1
#
_entry.id   AF-A0A1V9VZD5-F1
#
_cell.length_a   1.000
_cell.length_b   1.000
_cell.length_c   1.000
_cell.angle_alpha   90.00
_cell.angle_beta   90.00
_cell.angle_gamma   90.00
#
_symmetry.space_group_name_H-M   'P 1'
#
loop_
_entity.id
_entity.type
_entity.pdbx_description
1 polymer ?
#
loop_
_entity_poly.entity_id
_entity_poly.type
_entity_poly.pdbx_seq_one_letter_code
_entity_poly.pdbx_strand_id
1 'polypeptide(L)'
;MLANQARVRFEHFLLFFIILQPVLDLLTSLSIELLKVNATVGIMVRFLIMAMGGIYILIQAKERENRKFLIYLVLLGVVLGIGFINNKLIKSPIVLAEEVKFIGKALYIYIMLGSYILALKSLKKTVNISDKVRNNIVYSTLIINAVMVISITTSTDFGSYEWMKVGSRGWFYAGNELGSILAIIFPIVVLYSIQKTKSVKHVLYWIPSLLMIYSLIQVGTKVGMGSIGATLAAAIGIIVLQLLFDRKNPNKKALVLNALIAIVLLAGVVGTFKKTPLAQNMGIHNNYLSEQNVAQQGQKEQEIKEKIKKNKKLKKKKKNNIKLKNRKKKQR
;
A
#
# COMPACT_ATOMS: atom_id res chain seq x y z
N MET A 1 -6.89 -5.36 -41.60
CA MET A 1 -8.02 -5.92 -40.81
C MET A 1 -7.53 -6.69 -39.58
N LEU A 2 -6.63 -7.67 -39.73
CA LEU A 2 -6.09 -8.50 -38.63
C LEU A 2 -5.42 -7.70 -37.50
N ALA A 3 -4.56 -6.72 -37.83
CA ALA A 3 -3.90 -5.88 -36.83
C ALA A 3 -4.88 -5.06 -35.97
N ASN A 4 -6.01 -4.64 -36.55
CA ASN A 4 -7.04 -3.89 -35.82
C ASN A 4 -7.84 -4.80 -34.88
N GLN A 5 -8.14 -6.03 -35.31
CA GLN A 5 -8.78 -7.02 -34.45
C GLN A 5 -7.86 -7.44 -33.27
N ALA A 6 -6.58 -7.68 -33.53
CA ALA A 6 -5.60 -7.99 -32.49
C ALA A 6 -5.48 -6.85 -31.46
N ARG A 7 -5.46 -5.60 -31.93
CA ARG A 7 -5.47 -4.40 -31.08
C ARG A 7 -6.68 -4.39 -30.14
N VAL A 8 -7.90 -4.52 -30.68
CA VAL A 8 -9.13 -4.48 -29.87
C VAL A 8 -9.19 -5.65 -28.88
N ARG A 9 -8.73 -6.85 -29.27
CA ARG A 9 -8.64 -8.01 -28.37
C ARG A 9 -7.67 -7.74 -27.21
N PHE A 10 -6.52 -7.12 -27.48
CA PHE A 10 -5.56 -6.75 -26.45
C PHE A 10 -6.13 -5.70 -25.48
N GLU A 11 -6.88 -4.73 -25.97
CA GLU A 11 -7.54 -3.72 -25.13
C GLU A 11 -8.55 -4.36 -24.16
N HIS A 12 -9.36 -5.32 -24.62
CA HIS A 12 -10.26 -6.09 -23.76
C HIS A 12 -9.49 -7.01 -22.79
N PHE A 13 -8.39 -7.61 -23.26
CA PHE A 13 -7.50 -8.39 -22.41
C PHE A 13 -6.92 -7.56 -21.27
N LEU A 14 -6.49 -6.31 -21.51
CA LEU A 14 -6.01 -5.42 -20.44
C LEU A 14 -7.07 -5.14 -19.38
N LEU A 15 -8.34 -4.98 -19.78
CA LEU A 15 -9.44 -4.86 -18.82
C LEU A 15 -9.61 -6.13 -17.99
N PHE A 16 -9.60 -7.30 -18.62
CA PHE A 16 -9.65 -8.59 -17.93
C PHE A 16 -8.44 -8.80 -17.02
N PHE A 17 -7.27 -8.32 -17.43
CA PHE A 17 -6.02 -8.47 -16.71
C PHE A 17 -6.06 -7.82 -15.31
N ILE A 18 -6.91 -6.82 -15.10
CA ILE A 18 -7.19 -6.25 -13.77
C ILE A 18 -7.66 -7.33 -12.79
N ILE A 19 -8.54 -8.24 -13.24
CA ILE A 19 -9.07 -9.34 -12.43
C ILE A 19 -7.97 -10.38 -12.12
N LEU A 20 -7.02 -10.55 -13.04
CA LEU A 20 -5.95 -11.54 -12.92
C LEU A 20 -4.80 -11.08 -12.01
N GLN A 21 -4.66 -9.78 -11.74
CA GLN A 21 -3.61 -9.22 -10.86
C GLN A 21 -3.45 -10.00 -9.54
N PRO A 22 -4.48 -10.17 -8.70
CA PRO A 22 -4.33 -10.88 -7.43
C PRO A 22 -3.92 -12.34 -7.58
N VAL A 23 -4.26 -12.99 -8.70
CA VAL A 23 -3.82 -14.36 -8.98
C VAL A 23 -2.31 -14.39 -9.23
N LEU A 24 -1.78 -13.42 -10.00
CA LEU A 24 -0.33 -13.29 -10.21
C LEU A 24 0.42 -12.97 -8.92
N ASP A 25 -0.19 -12.19 -8.04
CA ASP A 25 0.38 -11.85 -6.73
C ASP A 25 0.50 -13.09 -5.85
N LEU A 26 -0.51 -13.97 -5.87
CA LEU A 26 -0.48 -15.24 -5.16
C LEU A 26 0.54 -16.21 -5.75
N LEU A 27 0.59 -16.35 -7.08
CA LEU A 27 1.63 -17.17 -7.73
C LEU A 27 3.04 -16.68 -7.38
N THR A 28 3.23 -15.36 -7.28
CA THR A 28 4.49 -14.76 -6.84
C THR A 28 4.79 -15.12 -5.40
N SER A 29 3.83 -14.94 -4.50
CA SER A 29 3.97 -15.27 -3.09
C SER A 29 4.29 -16.76 -2.87
N LEU A 30 3.55 -17.65 -3.52
CA LEU A 30 3.78 -19.10 -3.46
C LEU A 30 5.17 -19.48 -3.98
N SER A 31 5.63 -18.84 -5.07
CA SER A 31 6.97 -19.10 -5.61
C SER A 31 8.09 -18.69 -4.65
N ILE A 32 7.92 -17.58 -3.92
CA ILE A 32 8.94 -17.07 -2.99
C ILE A 32 8.89 -17.86 -1.67
N GLU A 33 7.71 -18.03 -1.09
CA GLU A 33 7.54 -18.60 0.25
C GLU A 33 7.69 -20.14 0.24
N LEU A 34 7.09 -20.85 -0.74
CA LEU A 34 7.15 -22.32 -0.80
C LEU A 34 8.34 -22.81 -1.61
N LEU A 35 8.54 -22.27 -2.83
CA LEU A 35 9.57 -22.78 -3.75
C LEU A 35 10.95 -22.13 -3.53
N LYS A 36 11.04 -21.04 -2.77
CA LYS A 36 12.27 -20.25 -2.54
C LYS A 36 12.95 -19.82 -3.84
N VAL A 37 12.16 -19.60 -4.91
CA VAL A 37 12.64 -19.18 -6.22
C VAL A 37 12.44 -17.67 -6.40
N ASN A 38 13.54 -16.95 -6.65
CA ASN A 38 13.53 -15.49 -6.83
C ASN A 38 12.93 -15.02 -8.17
N ALA A 39 12.93 -15.89 -9.19
CA ALA A 39 12.33 -15.63 -10.50
C ALA A 39 10.95 -16.27 -10.57
N THR A 40 9.92 -15.53 -10.15
CA THR A 40 8.56 -16.08 -10.05
C THR A 40 7.81 -16.06 -11.37
N VAL A 41 6.88 -17.00 -11.54
CA VAL A 41 5.97 -17.04 -12.70
C VAL A 41 5.20 -15.72 -12.84
N GLY A 42 4.72 -15.15 -11.73
CA GLY A 42 4.01 -13.87 -11.74
C GLY A 42 4.86 -12.71 -12.26
N ILE A 43 6.16 -12.67 -11.90
CA ILE A 43 7.10 -11.68 -12.43
C ILE A 43 7.28 -11.88 -13.94
N MET A 44 7.50 -13.11 -14.41
CA MET A 44 7.67 -13.41 -15.84
C MET A 44 6.45 -12.99 -16.67
N VAL A 45 5.24 -13.32 -16.21
CA VAL A 45 3.98 -12.94 -16.87
C VAL A 45 3.84 -11.42 -16.91
N ARG A 46 4.16 -10.69 -15.83
CA ARG A 46 4.14 -9.23 -15.81
C ARG A 46 5.11 -8.62 -16.82
N PHE A 47 6.33 -9.15 -16.92
CA PHE A 47 7.31 -8.70 -17.92
C PHE A 47 6.84 -8.95 -19.35
N LEU A 48 6.22 -10.11 -19.62
CA LEU A 48 5.65 -10.42 -20.93
C LEU A 48 4.53 -9.44 -21.29
N ILE A 49 3.60 -9.19 -20.38
CA ILE A 49 2.48 -8.27 -20.61
C ILE A 49 2.96 -6.83 -20.76
N MET A 50 3.99 -6.44 -20.01
CA MET A 50 4.66 -5.15 -20.20
C MET A 50 5.28 -5.04 -21.60
N ALA A 51 5.98 -6.07 -22.08
CA ALA A 51 6.55 -6.08 -23.43
C ALA A 51 5.45 -5.96 -24.51
N MET A 52 4.34 -6.69 -24.35
CA MET A 52 3.16 -6.56 -25.21
C MET A 52 2.56 -5.15 -25.16
N GLY A 53 2.51 -4.52 -23.98
CA GLY A 53 2.09 -3.13 -23.80
C GLY A 53 3.01 -2.14 -24.53
N GLY A 54 4.32 -2.36 -24.50
CA GLY A 54 5.29 -1.57 -25.27
C GLY A 54 5.04 -1.66 -26.78
N ILE A 55 4.84 -2.86 -27.30
CA ILE A 55 4.48 -3.09 -28.71
C ILE A 55 3.15 -2.40 -29.05
N TYR A 56 2.16 -2.48 -28.16
CA TYR A 56 0.87 -1.82 -28.33
C TYR A 56 1.01 -0.30 -28.40
N ILE A 57 1.84 0.32 -27.55
CA ILE A 57 2.12 1.77 -27.60
C ILE A 57 2.77 2.15 -28.93
N LEU A 58 3.71 1.35 -29.45
CA LEU A 58 4.34 1.59 -30.75
C LEU A 58 3.32 1.55 -31.89
N ILE A 59 2.40 0.57 -31.87
CA ILE A 59 1.32 0.48 -32.85
C ILE A 59 0.41 1.72 -32.77
N GLN A 60 0.07 2.15 -31.54
CA GLN A 60 -0.80 3.31 -31.31
C GLN A 60 -0.15 4.64 -31.66
N ALA A 61 1.18 4.75 -31.57
CA ALA A 61 1.94 5.95 -31.91
C ALA A 61 1.88 6.30 -33.41
N LYS A 62 1.34 5.43 -34.27
CA LYS A 62 1.02 5.78 -35.66
C LYS A 62 0.02 6.94 -35.72
N GLU A 63 -0.91 7.01 -34.77
CA GLU A 63 -1.84 8.13 -34.61
C GLU A 63 -1.13 9.33 -33.96
N ARG A 64 -1.22 10.52 -34.58
CA ARG A 64 -0.48 11.74 -34.17
C ARG A 64 -0.72 12.11 -32.70
N GLU A 65 -1.95 11.96 -32.22
CA GLU A 65 -2.33 12.30 -30.84
C GLU A 65 -1.71 11.38 -29.78
N ASN A 66 -1.40 10.13 -30.15
CA ASN A 66 -0.89 9.12 -29.22
C ASN A 66 0.65 9.10 -29.18
N ARG A 67 1.35 9.81 -30.09
CA ARG A 67 2.82 9.88 -30.15
C ARG A 67 3.47 10.38 -28.86
N LYS A 68 2.77 11.19 -28.07
CA LYS A 68 3.24 11.68 -26.77
C LYS A 68 3.64 10.56 -25.81
N PHE A 69 2.96 9.41 -25.85
CA PHE A 69 3.31 8.25 -25.01
C PHE A 69 4.63 7.61 -25.43
N LEU A 70 4.89 7.54 -26.74
CA LEU A 70 6.17 7.06 -27.26
C LEU A 70 7.32 8.02 -26.90
N ILE A 71 7.12 9.32 -27.09
CA ILE A 71 8.11 10.34 -26.72
C ILE A 71 8.44 10.25 -25.23
N TYR A 72 7.43 10.09 -24.38
CA TYR A 72 7.62 9.90 -22.95
C TYR A 72 8.46 8.65 -22.64
N LEU A 73 8.19 7.51 -23.29
CA LEU A 73 8.98 6.29 -23.10
C LEU A 73 10.43 6.44 -23.57
N VAL A 74 10.68 7.15 -24.66
CA VAL A 74 12.04 7.44 -25.14
C VAL A 74 12.79 8.31 -24.13
N LEU A 75 12.16 9.39 -23.64
CA LEU A 75 12.76 10.26 -22.62
C LEU A 75 13.05 9.49 -21.33
N LEU A 76 12.11 8.66 -20.89
CA LEU A 76 12.31 7.78 -19.73
C LEU A 76 13.48 6.82 -19.96
N GLY A 77 13.59 6.23 -21.15
CA GLY A 77 14.71 5.37 -21.52
C GLY A 77 16.06 6.09 -21.44
N VAL A 78 16.12 7.36 -21.88
CA VAL A 78 17.32 8.20 -21.75
C VAL A 78 17.67 8.44 -20.28
N VAL A 79 16.69 8.82 -19.44
CA VAL A 79 16.91 9.07 -18.01
C VAL A 79 17.41 7.80 -17.30
N LEU A 80 16.78 6.65 -17.56
CA LEU A 80 17.20 5.37 -17.00
C LEU A 80 18.58 4.95 -17.52
N GLY A 81 18.90 5.22 -18.78
CA GLY A 81 20.21 4.97 -19.37
C GLY A 81 21.31 5.80 -18.72
N ILE A 82 21.08 7.11 -18.51
CA ILE A 82 21.99 7.99 -17.76
C ILE A 82 22.19 7.48 -16.33
N GLY A 83 21.11 7.11 -15.65
CA GLY A 83 21.16 6.53 -14.30
C GLY A 83 21.98 5.23 -14.24
N PHE A 84 21.82 4.35 -15.24
CA PHE A 84 22.60 3.11 -15.33
C PHE A 84 24.09 3.38 -15.56
N ILE A 85 24.44 4.32 -16.44
CA ILE A 85 25.84 4.75 -16.65
C ILE A 85 26.42 5.30 -15.35
N ASN A 86 25.68 6.18 -14.66
CA ASN A 86 26.10 6.73 -13.38
C ASN A 86 26.33 5.64 -12.32
N ASN A 87 25.42 4.67 -12.22
CA ASN A 87 25.58 3.53 -11.30
C ASN A 87 26.83 2.72 -11.62
N LYS A 88 27.15 2.52 -12.90
CA LYS A 88 28.37 1.82 -13.33
C LYS A 88 29.66 2.56 -12.95
N LEU A 89 29.63 3.89 -12.88
CA LEU A 89 30.79 4.71 -12.53
C LEU A 89 31.02 4.81 -11.02
N ILE A 90 29.95 4.86 -10.23
CA ILE A 90 30.03 5.14 -8.79
C ILE A 90 29.97 3.87 -7.93
N LYS A 91 29.13 2.88 -8.30
CA LYS A 91 29.03 1.64 -7.51
C LYS A 91 30.14 0.67 -7.89
N SER A 92 30.91 0.26 -6.89
CA SER A 92 31.79 -0.90 -6.96
C SER A 92 31.49 -1.82 -5.76
N PRO A 93 31.09 -3.09 -5.97
CA PRO A 93 30.80 -3.77 -7.25
C PRO A 93 29.37 -3.50 -7.78
N ILE A 94 29.19 -3.57 -9.10
CA ILE A 94 27.86 -3.49 -9.75
C ILE A 94 27.29 -4.88 -10.02
N VAL A 95 26.12 -5.18 -9.47
CA VAL A 95 25.38 -6.42 -9.75
C VAL A 95 24.41 -6.16 -10.90
N LEU A 96 24.82 -6.49 -12.12
CA LEU A 96 24.04 -6.23 -13.34
C LEU A 96 22.61 -6.77 -13.29
N ALA A 97 22.41 -7.95 -12.70
CA ALA A 97 21.09 -8.57 -12.59
C ALA A 97 20.11 -7.74 -11.74
N GLU A 98 20.59 -7.05 -10.71
CA GLU A 98 19.76 -6.20 -9.86
C GLU A 98 19.40 -4.89 -10.56
N GLU A 99 20.34 -4.31 -11.30
CA GLU A 99 20.12 -3.09 -12.08
C GLU A 99 19.10 -3.34 -13.21
N VAL A 100 19.17 -4.47 -13.91
CA VAL A 100 18.16 -4.86 -14.92
C VAL A 100 16.80 -5.06 -14.27
N LYS A 101 16.72 -5.72 -13.11
CA LYS A 101 15.47 -5.86 -12.34
C LYS A 101 14.90 -4.50 -11.95
N PHE A 102 15.74 -3.57 -11.52
CA PHE A 102 15.35 -2.21 -11.16
C PHE A 102 14.78 -1.45 -12.35
N ILE A 103 15.49 -1.42 -13.48
CA ILE A 103 15.03 -0.80 -14.73
C ILE A 103 13.71 -1.41 -15.18
N GLY A 104 13.59 -2.74 -15.13
CA GLY A 104 12.37 -3.46 -15.45
C GLY A 104 11.17 -3.04 -14.58
N LYS A 105 11.37 -2.97 -13.26
CA LYS A 105 10.34 -2.49 -12.32
C LYS A 105 9.96 -1.02 -12.59
N ALA A 106 10.93 -0.17 -12.88
CA ALA A 106 10.69 1.24 -13.19
C ALA A 106 9.86 1.39 -14.48
N LEU A 107 10.25 0.70 -15.55
CA LEU A 107 9.54 0.73 -16.84
C LEU A 107 8.12 0.16 -16.74
N TYR A 108 7.90 -0.85 -15.91
CA TYR A 108 6.61 -1.54 -15.78
C TYR A 108 5.45 -0.56 -15.54
N ILE A 109 5.58 0.32 -14.55
CA ILE A 109 4.50 1.26 -14.18
C ILE A 109 4.15 2.15 -15.36
N TYR A 110 5.16 2.73 -16.03
CA TYR A 110 4.94 3.69 -17.12
C TYR A 110 4.41 3.05 -18.40
N ILE A 111 4.92 1.88 -18.78
CA ILE A 111 4.44 1.14 -19.96
C ILE A 111 3.00 0.66 -19.72
N MET A 112 2.73 0.09 -18.55
CA MET A 112 1.38 -0.38 -18.22
C MET A 112 0.39 0.80 -18.14
N LEU A 113 0.76 1.89 -17.48
CA LEU A 113 -0.09 3.09 -17.41
C LEU A 113 -0.40 3.65 -18.80
N GLY A 114 0.61 3.82 -19.65
CA GLY A 114 0.43 4.29 -21.04
C GLY A 114 -0.49 3.35 -21.83
N SER A 115 -0.29 2.03 -21.69
CA SER A 115 -1.11 1.01 -22.34
C SER A 115 -2.57 1.07 -21.89
N TYR A 116 -2.82 1.20 -20.58
CA TYR A 116 -4.16 1.35 -20.03
C TYR A 116 -4.83 2.64 -20.48
N ILE A 117 -4.14 3.78 -20.46
CA ILE A 117 -4.72 5.06 -20.91
C ILE A 117 -5.16 4.98 -22.38
N LEU A 118 -4.31 4.42 -23.24
CA LEU A 118 -4.61 4.23 -24.66
C LEU A 118 -5.75 3.24 -24.88
N ALA A 119 -5.76 2.12 -24.16
CA ALA A 119 -6.83 1.12 -24.25
C ALA A 119 -8.18 1.69 -23.79
N LEU A 120 -8.20 2.42 -22.66
CA LEU A 120 -9.41 3.08 -22.17
C LEU A 120 -9.87 4.18 -23.12
N LYS A 121 -8.96 4.97 -23.70
CA LYS A 121 -9.32 5.96 -24.72
C LYS A 121 -9.97 5.30 -25.95
N SER A 122 -9.42 4.19 -26.41
CA SER A 122 -9.90 3.44 -27.57
C SER A 122 -11.29 2.84 -27.32
N LEU A 123 -11.48 2.15 -26.20
CA LEU A 123 -12.72 1.45 -25.85
C LEU A 123 -13.87 2.39 -25.44
N LYS A 124 -13.61 3.68 -25.17
CA LYS A 124 -14.62 4.61 -24.65
C LYS A 124 -15.80 4.78 -25.60
N LYS A 125 -15.55 4.56 -26.90
CA LYS A 125 -16.55 4.67 -27.96
C LYS A 125 -17.49 3.47 -28.05
N THR A 126 -17.14 2.33 -27.46
CA THR A 126 -17.84 1.05 -27.67
C THR A 126 -18.41 0.45 -26.39
N VAL A 127 -17.86 0.79 -25.22
CA VAL A 127 -18.28 0.20 -23.94
C VAL A 127 -18.43 1.29 -22.89
N ASN A 128 -19.36 1.12 -21.95
CA ASN A 128 -19.38 1.92 -20.72
C ASN A 128 -18.15 1.56 -19.85
N ILE A 129 -17.05 2.24 -20.11
CA ILE A 129 -15.76 2.00 -19.47
C ILE A 129 -15.82 2.18 -17.96
N SER A 130 -16.53 3.21 -17.48
CA SER A 130 -16.61 3.51 -16.05
C SER A 130 -17.14 2.30 -15.28
N ASP A 131 -18.22 1.72 -15.80
CA ASP A 131 -18.83 0.54 -15.19
C ASP A 131 -17.95 -0.70 -15.36
N LYS A 132 -17.33 -0.89 -16.54
CA LYS A 132 -16.50 -2.07 -16.80
C LYS A 132 -15.25 -2.10 -15.93
N VAL A 133 -14.53 -0.98 -15.82
CA VAL A 133 -13.34 -0.85 -14.97
C VAL A 133 -13.72 -1.03 -13.50
N ARG A 134 -14.78 -0.35 -13.04
CA ARG A 134 -15.27 -0.48 -11.66
C ARG A 134 -15.62 -1.93 -11.32
N ASN A 135 -16.35 -2.62 -12.19
CA ASN A 135 -16.73 -4.02 -11.96
C ASN A 135 -15.50 -4.94 -11.94
N ASN A 136 -14.54 -4.75 -12.86
CA ASN A 136 -13.32 -5.56 -12.89
C ASN A 136 -12.47 -5.35 -11.63
N ILE A 137 -12.39 -4.11 -11.12
CA ILE A 137 -11.76 -3.80 -9.83
C ILE A 137 -12.49 -4.52 -8.70
N VAL A 138 -13.82 -4.48 -8.65
CA VAL A 138 -14.60 -5.20 -7.63
C VAL A 138 -14.36 -6.71 -7.68
N TYR A 139 -14.34 -7.31 -8.87
CA TYR A 139 -14.01 -8.74 -9.02
C TYR A 139 -12.59 -9.07 -8.55
N SER A 140 -11.61 -8.23 -8.90
CA SER A 140 -10.25 -8.35 -8.38
C SER A 140 -10.23 -8.30 -6.84
N THR A 141 -10.95 -7.36 -6.22
CA THR A 141 -10.99 -7.25 -4.75
C THR A 141 -11.70 -8.42 -4.10
N LEU A 142 -12.71 -9.02 -4.75
CA LEU A 142 -13.36 -10.22 -4.23
C LEU A 142 -12.40 -11.40 -4.19
N ILE A 143 -11.52 -11.56 -5.18
CA ILE A 143 -10.46 -12.58 -5.15
C ILE A 143 -9.53 -12.33 -3.97
N ILE A 144 -9.04 -11.09 -3.80
CA ILE A 144 -8.15 -10.74 -2.68
C ILE A 144 -8.83 -11.05 -1.34
N ASN A 145 -10.06 -10.59 -1.17
CA ASN A 145 -10.79 -10.75 0.07
C ASN A 145 -11.13 -12.21 0.38
N ALA A 146 -11.51 -13.00 -0.62
CA ALA A 146 -11.76 -14.43 -0.44
C ALA A 146 -10.49 -15.12 0.07
N VAL A 147 -9.33 -14.82 -0.54
CA VAL A 147 -8.05 -15.39 -0.14
C VAL A 147 -7.66 -14.95 1.27
N MET A 148 -7.85 -13.67 1.62
CA MET A 148 -7.62 -13.16 2.98
C MET A 148 -8.49 -13.90 4.00
N VAL A 149 -9.79 -14.04 3.75
CA VAL A 149 -10.71 -14.74 4.67
C VAL A 149 -10.33 -16.22 4.81
N ILE A 150 -10.06 -16.91 3.70
CA ILE A 150 -9.73 -18.35 3.70
C ILE A 150 -8.41 -18.58 4.45
N SER A 151 -7.37 -17.82 4.13
CA SER A 151 -6.04 -17.99 4.75
C SER A 151 -6.08 -17.74 6.26
N ILE A 152 -6.75 -16.67 6.71
CA ILE A 152 -6.89 -16.36 8.14
C ILE A 152 -7.75 -17.40 8.86
N THR A 153 -8.85 -17.84 8.25
CA THR A 153 -9.75 -18.83 8.87
C THR A 153 -9.08 -20.20 9.00
N THR A 154 -8.19 -20.54 8.07
CA THR A 154 -7.40 -21.78 8.11
C THR A 154 -6.11 -21.64 8.92
N SER A 155 -5.82 -20.46 9.47
CA SER A 155 -4.56 -20.14 10.17
C SER A 155 -3.31 -20.45 9.33
N THR A 156 -3.42 -20.29 8.00
CA THR A 156 -2.32 -20.50 7.04
C THR A 156 -1.83 -19.17 6.45
N ASP A 157 -2.29 -18.05 7.00
CA ASP A 157 -1.91 -16.73 6.56
C ASP A 157 -0.47 -16.35 6.96
N PHE A 158 0.13 -15.48 6.16
CA PHE A 158 1.43 -14.90 6.46
C PHE A 158 1.27 -13.62 7.29
N GLY A 159 2.21 -13.38 8.19
CA GLY A 159 2.25 -12.15 8.98
C GLY A 159 2.57 -10.92 8.13
N SER A 160 1.87 -9.81 8.38
CA SER A 160 2.16 -8.50 7.77
C SER A 160 3.48 -7.89 8.24
N TYR A 161 3.98 -8.32 9.40
CA TYR A 161 5.20 -7.81 10.01
C TYR A 161 6.05 -9.00 10.46
N GLU A 162 7.37 -8.88 10.32
CA GLU A 162 8.29 -9.93 10.77
C GLU A 162 8.44 -9.95 12.29
N TRP A 163 8.47 -8.78 12.95
CA TRP A 163 8.76 -8.67 14.38
C TRP A 163 7.70 -7.91 15.18
N MET A 164 7.29 -8.50 16.30
CA MET A 164 6.47 -7.95 17.41
C MET A 164 5.05 -7.49 17.06
N LYS A 165 4.84 -6.94 15.86
CA LYS A 165 3.56 -6.40 15.40
C LYS A 165 2.68 -7.50 14.86
N VAL A 166 1.38 -7.33 15.08
CA VAL A 166 0.32 -8.24 14.66
C VAL A 166 -0.32 -7.73 13.38
N GLY A 167 -0.66 -8.65 12.49
CA GLY A 167 -1.37 -8.36 11.26
C GLY A 167 -1.21 -9.52 10.28
N SER A 168 -2.19 -9.68 9.41
CA SER A 168 -2.23 -10.74 8.41
C SER A 168 -2.21 -10.14 7.01
N ARG A 169 -1.35 -10.67 6.14
CA ARG A 169 -1.35 -10.38 4.70
C ARG A 169 -1.96 -11.52 3.89
N GLY A 170 -2.65 -12.46 4.54
CA GLY A 170 -3.13 -13.69 3.91
C GLY A 170 -2.00 -14.44 3.23
N TRP A 171 -2.25 -14.99 2.04
CA TRP A 171 -1.20 -15.62 1.23
C TRP A 171 -0.43 -14.63 0.33
N PHE A 172 -0.62 -13.32 0.46
CA PHE A 172 0.09 -12.34 -0.38
C PHE A 172 1.47 -12.03 0.17
N TYR A 173 2.43 -11.69 -0.70
CA TYR A 173 3.84 -11.52 -0.30
C TYR A 173 4.12 -10.27 0.55
N ALA A 174 3.51 -9.14 0.23
CA ALA A 174 3.92 -7.84 0.76
C ALA A 174 2.75 -7.10 1.42
N GLY A 175 2.72 -7.10 2.75
CA GLY A 175 1.57 -6.64 3.54
C GLY A 175 1.29 -5.13 3.44
N ASN A 176 2.34 -4.30 3.37
CA ASN A 176 2.18 -2.85 3.25
C ASN A 176 1.68 -2.42 1.87
N GLU A 177 2.19 -3.06 0.82
CA GLU A 177 1.76 -2.89 -0.56
C GLU A 177 0.32 -3.34 -0.72
N LEU A 178 -0.03 -4.51 -0.18
CA LEU A 178 -1.41 -5.01 -0.15
C LEU A 178 -2.35 -4.01 0.55
N GLY A 179 -1.98 -3.55 1.74
CA GLY A 179 -2.77 -2.56 2.49
C GLY A 179 -2.97 -1.25 1.72
N SER A 180 -1.93 -0.79 1.02
CA SER A 180 -1.99 0.43 0.21
C SER A 180 -2.86 0.25 -1.04
N ILE A 181 -2.76 -0.90 -1.72
CA ILE A 181 -3.60 -1.24 -2.88
C ILE A 181 -5.07 -1.29 -2.47
N LEU A 182 -5.39 -1.99 -1.38
CA LEU A 182 -6.77 -2.07 -0.86
C LEU A 182 -7.29 -0.69 -0.44
N ALA A 183 -6.44 0.14 0.17
CA ALA A 183 -6.80 1.50 0.56
C ALA A 183 -7.14 2.41 -0.64
N ILE A 184 -6.37 2.33 -1.72
CA ILE A 184 -6.62 3.08 -2.96
C ILE A 184 -7.92 2.61 -3.64
N ILE A 185 -8.21 1.31 -3.57
CA ILE A 185 -9.36 0.70 -4.25
C ILE A 185 -10.66 0.86 -3.43
N PHE A 186 -10.59 1.03 -2.10
CA PHE A 186 -11.76 1.12 -1.22
C PHE A 186 -12.83 2.13 -1.61
N PRO A 187 -12.49 3.37 -1.98
CA PRO A 187 -13.48 4.32 -2.51
C PRO A 187 -14.25 3.81 -3.73
N ILE A 188 -13.58 3.07 -4.63
CA ILE A 188 -14.20 2.55 -5.87
C ILE A 188 -15.19 1.43 -5.53
N VAL A 189 -14.86 0.57 -4.57
CA VAL A 189 -15.75 -0.52 -4.13
C VAL A 189 -16.96 0.01 -3.36
N VAL A 190 -16.77 1.01 -2.48
CA VAL A 190 -17.87 1.68 -1.79
C VAL A 190 -18.78 2.40 -2.79
N LEU A 191 -18.20 3.08 -3.79
CA LEU A 191 -18.97 3.70 -4.87
C LEU A 191 -19.80 2.66 -5.64
N TYR A 192 -19.22 1.50 -5.94
CA TYR A 192 -19.95 0.38 -6.55
C TYR A 192 -21.14 -0.05 -5.69
N SER A 193 -20.94 -0.26 -4.39
CA SER A 193 -22.01 -0.64 -3.45
C SER A 193 -23.13 0.39 -3.45
N ILE A 194 -22.82 1.68 -3.32
CA ILE A 194 -23.80 2.77 -3.31
C ILE A 194 -24.60 2.83 -4.63
N GLN A 195 -23.91 2.72 -5.76
CA GLN A 195 -24.56 2.80 -7.06
C GLN A 195 -25.49 1.61 -7.33
N LYS A 196 -25.15 0.41 -6.85
CA LYS A 196 -25.93 -0.81 -7.08
C LYS A 196 -27.05 -1.02 -6.05
N THR A 197 -26.92 -0.53 -4.83
CA THR A 197 -27.96 -0.64 -3.80
C THR A 197 -29.06 0.39 -4.02
N LYS A 198 -30.14 -0.02 -4.70
CA LYS A 198 -31.33 0.82 -4.96
C LYS A 198 -32.48 0.61 -3.97
N SER A 199 -32.46 -0.50 -3.22
CA SER A 199 -33.47 -0.86 -2.24
C SER A 199 -32.91 -1.91 -1.28
N VAL A 200 -33.67 -2.26 -0.25
CA VAL A 200 -33.27 -3.26 0.77
C VAL A 200 -32.92 -4.62 0.14
N LYS A 201 -33.60 -5.01 -0.95
CA LYS A 201 -33.30 -6.25 -1.70
C LYS A 201 -31.88 -6.28 -2.30
N HIS A 202 -31.27 -5.10 -2.47
CA HIS A 202 -29.95 -4.92 -3.10
C HIS A 202 -28.85 -4.64 -2.07
N VAL A 203 -29.08 -4.88 -0.78
CA VAL A 203 -28.07 -4.65 0.28
C VAL A 203 -26.86 -5.57 0.11
N LEU A 204 -27.01 -6.74 -0.52
CA LEU A 204 -25.92 -7.67 -0.79
C LEU A 204 -24.77 -7.07 -1.63
N TYR A 205 -25.00 -5.98 -2.36
CA TYR A 205 -23.92 -5.26 -3.06
C TYR A 205 -22.92 -4.56 -2.12
N TRP A 206 -23.18 -4.52 -0.81
CA TRP A 206 -22.23 -4.09 0.21
C TRP A 206 -21.27 -5.20 0.69
N ILE A 207 -21.49 -6.47 0.31
CA ILE A 207 -20.59 -7.58 0.67
C ILE A 207 -19.13 -7.30 0.28
N PRO A 208 -18.80 -6.83 -0.94
CA PRO A 208 -17.42 -6.50 -1.30
C PRO A 208 -16.79 -5.45 -0.37
N SER A 209 -17.56 -4.41 -0.02
CA SER A 209 -17.11 -3.35 0.90
C SER A 209 -16.89 -3.89 2.31
N LEU A 210 -17.78 -4.73 2.82
CA LEU A 210 -17.67 -5.37 4.13
C LEU A 210 -16.43 -6.27 4.21
N LEU A 211 -16.24 -7.12 3.21
CA LEU A 211 -15.08 -8.00 3.12
C LEU A 211 -13.77 -7.19 3.03
N MET A 212 -13.79 -6.05 2.34
CA MET A 212 -12.60 -5.22 2.24
C MET A 212 -12.28 -4.46 3.54
N ILE A 213 -13.30 -4.03 4.30
CA ILE A 213 -13.12 -3.53 5.66
C ILE A 213 -12.45 -4.59 6.52
N TYR A 214 -12.92 -5.84 6.47
CA TYR A 214 -12.29 -6.95 7.17
C TYR A 214 -10.82 -7.11 6.77
N SER A 215 -10.51 -7.24 5.48
CA SER A 215 -9.13 -7.37 5.00
C SER A 215 -8.24 -6.20 5.43
N LEU A 216 -8.72 -4.96 5.31
CA LEU A 216 -7.98 -3.74 5.70
C LEU A 216 -7.70 -3.68 7.21
N ILE A 217 -8.65 -4.14 8.05
CA ILE A 217 -8.44 -4.27 9.50
C ILE A 217 -7.36 -5.32 9.78
N GLN A 218 -7.45 -6.50 9.13
CA GLN A 218 -6.55 -7.62 9.37
C GLN A 218 -5.11 -7.34 8.96
N VAL A 219 -4.92 -6.59 7.86
CA VAL A 219 -3.59 -6.13 7.43
C VAL A 219 -2.86 -5.34 8.54
N GLY A 220 -3.60 -4.63 9.41
CA GLY A 220 -3.02 -4.00 10.61
C GLY A 220 -2.15 -2.78 10.33
N THR A 221 -2.37 -2.10 9.20
CA THR A 221 -1.62 -0.90 8.81
C THR A 221 -2.39 0.39 9.10
N LYS A 222 -1.65 1.47 9.40
CA LYS A 222 -2.23 2.82 9.60
C LYS A 222 -2.96 3.31 8.35
N VAL A 223 -2.38 3.07 7.17
CA VAL A 223 -2.95 3.47 5.87
C VAL A 223 -4.27 2.75 5.62
N GLY A 224 -4.32 1.44 5.88
CA GLY A 224 -5.56 0.68 5.70
C GLY A 224 -6.69 1.19 6.59
N MET A 225 -6.44 1.33 7.90
CA MET A 225 -7.45 1.87 8.82
C MET A 225 -7.86 3.31 8.51
N GLY A 226 -6.88 4.16 8.14
CA GLY A 226 -7.15 5.54 7.72
C GLY A 226 -8.05 5.62 6.50
N SER A 227 -7.85 4.72 5.52
CA SER A 227 -8.66 4.65 4.31
C SER A 227 -10.11 4.25 4.58
N ILE A 228 -10.36 3.35 5.53
CA ILE A 228 -11.72 2.98 5.94
C ILE A 228 -12.47 4.21 6.46
N GLY A 229 -11.88 4.89 7.45
CA GLY A 229 -12.47 6.09 8.05
C GLY A 229 -12.69 7.21 7.04
N ALA A 230 -11.67 7.54 6.26
CA ALA A 230 -11.74 8.60 5.25
C ALA A 230 -12.80 8.32 4.18
N THR A 231 -12.85 7.09 3.67
CA THR A 231 -13.79 6.72 2.61
C THR A 231 -15.24 6.71 3.09
N LEU A 232 -15.52 6.08 4.24
CA LEU A 232 -16.88 6.02 4.77
C LEU A 232 -17.36 7.41 5.20
N ALA A 233 -16.52 8.22 5.84
CA ALA A 233 -16.86 9.59 6.20
C ALA A 233 -17.15 10.45 4.97
N ALA A 234 -16.29 10.36 3.93
CA ALA A 234 -16.51 11.07 2.66
C ALA A 234 -17.80 10.60 1.97
N ALA A 235 -18.07 9.29 1.94
CA ALA A 235 -19.29 8.74 1.36
C ALA A 235 -20.54 9.27 2.07
N ILE A 236 -20.55 9.26 3.42
CA ILE A 236 -21.64 9.81 4.23
C ILE A 236 -21.82 11.30 3.92
N GLY A 237 -20.73 12.09 3.94
CA GLY A 237 -20.77 13.52 3.65
C GLY A 237 -21.34 13.82 2.26
N ILE A 238 -20.88 13.12 1.23
CA ILE A 238 -21.38 13.28 -0.15
C ILE A 238 -22.86 12.93 -0.24
N ILE A 239 -23.30 11.81 0.37
CA ILE A 239 -24.71 11.42 0.35
C ILE A 239 -25.59 12.44 1.08
N VAL A 240 -25.14 12.94 2.23
CA VAL A 240 -25.87 13.99 2.99
C VAL A 240 -25.99 15.26 2.16
N LEU A 241 -24.91 15.72 1.52
CA LEU A 241 -24.95 16.87 0.61
C LEU A 241 -25.95 16.64 -0.54
N GLN A 242 -25.94 15.46 -1.16
CA GLN A 242 -26.92 15.12 -2.20
C GLN A 242 -28.36 15.16 -1.69
N LEU A 243 -28.62 14.63 -0.49
CA LEU A 243 -29.97 14.65 0.10
C LEU A 243 -30.47 16.07 0.43
N LEU A 244 -29.56 16.97 0.84
CA LEU A 244 -29.89 18.35 1.19
C LEU A 244 -30.14 19.23 -0.04
N PHE A 245 -29.28 19.13 -1.05
CA PHE A 245 -29.30 20.01 -2.23
C PHE A 245 -30.14 19.46 -3.38
N ASP A 246 -30.28 18.14 -3.53
CA ASP A 246 -31.06 17.53 -4.61
C ASP A 246 -32.43 17.07 -4.12
N ARG A 247 -33.27 18.07 -3.74
CA ARG A 247 -34.59 17.81 -3.15
C ARG A 247 -35.56 17.09 -4.08
N LYS A 248 -35.30 16.99 -5.39
CA LYS A 248 -36.15 16.28 -6.35
C LYS A 248 -35.57 14.93 -6.79
N ASN A 249 -34.48 14.46 -6.18
CA ASN A 249 -33.85 13.21 -6.57
C ASN A 249 -34.81 12.01 -6.40
N PRO A 250 -35.14 11.26 -7.48
CA PRO A 250 -36.03 10.10 -7.38
C PRO A 250 -35.44 8.95 -6.53
N ASN A 251 -34.12 8.96 -6.28
CA ASN A 251 -33.41 7.91 -5.55
C ASN A 251 -33.18 8.21 -4.06
N LYS A 252 -33.86 9.20 -3.47
CA LYS A 252 -33.67 9.59 -2.05
C LYS A 252 -33.72 8.42 -1.06
N LYS A 253 -34.70 7.52 -1.19
CA LYS A 253 -34.82 6.36 -0.29
C LYS A 253 -33.59 5.45 -0.35
N ALA A 254 -33.04 5.25 -1.55
CA ALA A 254 -31.81 4.48 -1.74
C ALA A 254 -30.59 5.19 -1.16
N LEU A 255 -30.49 6.51 -1.32
CA LEU A 255 -29.42 7.32 -0.75
C LEU A 255 -29.44 7.26 0.79
N VAL A 256 -30.60 7.43 1.42
CA VAL A 256 -30.76 7.30 2.88
C VAL A 256 -30.34 5.90 3.35
N LEU A 257 -30.78 4.84 2.66
CA LEU A 257 -30.37 3.48 2.97
C LEU A 257 -28.84 3.30 2.91
N ASN A 258 -28.20 3.80 1.85
CA ASN A 258 -26.74 3.72 1.71
C ASN A 258 -26.00 4.53 2.77
N ALA A 259 -26.51 5.70 3.17
CA ALA A 259 -25.95 6.47 4.27
C ALA A 259 -26.04 5.71 5.60
N LEU A 260 -27.20 5.10 5.89
CA LEU A 260 -27.38 4.28 7.10
C LEU A 260 -26.41 3.09 7.13
N ILE A 261 -26.25 2.37 6.02
CA ILE A 261 -25.29 1.27 5.93
C ILE A 261 -23.87 1.77 6.17
N ALA A 262 -23.45 2.87 5.53
CA ALA A 262 -22.13 3.45 5.71
C ALA A 262 -21.87 3.90 7.16
N ILE A 263 -22.87 4.51 7.82
CA ILE A 263 -22.79 4.89 9.25
C ILE A 263 -22.65 3.66 10.13
N VAL A 264 -23.44 2.62 9.90
CA VAL A 264 -23.36 1.36 10.67
C VAL A 264 -21.99 0.70 10.50
N LEU A 265 -21.45 0.66 9.28
CA LEU A 265 -20.11 0.14 9.03
C LEU A 265 -19.04 0.97 9.75
N LEU A 266 -19.10 2.29 9.68
CA LEU A 266 -18.15 3.18 10.34
C LEU A 266 -18.22 3.04 11.86
N ALA A 267 -19.43 3.00 12.43
CA ALA A 267 -19.66 2.77 13.85
C ALA A 267 -19.13 1.40 14.29
N GLY A 268 -19.32 0.35 13.48
CA GLY A 268 -18.76 -0.98 13.73
C GLY A 268 -17.23 -0.98 13.77
N VAL A 269 -16.58 -0.27 12.84
CA VAL A 269 -15.11 -0.13 12.81
C VAL A 269 -14.61 0.62 14.04
N VAL A 270 -15.25 1.72 14.41
CA VAL A 270 -14.90 2.51 15.60
C VAL A 270 -15.11 1.68 16.89
N GLY A 271 -16.24 0.99 17.00
CA GLY A 271 -16.58 0.16 18.16
C GLY A 271 -15.64 -1.04 18.34
N THR A 272 -15.11 -1.58 17.25
CA THR A 272 -14.16 -2.71 17.28
C THR A 272 -12.69 -2.27 17.29
N PHE A 273 -12.39 -0.97 17.19
CA PHE A 273 -11.04 -0.45 17.01
C PHE A 273 -10.01 -1.00 18.00
N LYS A 274 -10.33 -1.04 19.29
CA LYS A 274 -9.42 -1.54 20.34
C LYS A 274 -8.99 -3.00 20.16
N LYS A 275 -9.79 -3.80 19.45
CA LYS A 275 -9.53 -5.22 19.17
C LYS A 275 -8.76 -5.43 17.87
N THR A 276 -8.54 -4.37 17.07
CA THR A 276 -7.87 -4.49 15.78
C THR A 276 -6.36 -4.69 15.93
N PRO A 277 -5.70 -5.36 14.97
CA PRO A 277 -4.24 -5.49 14.95
C PRO A 277 -3.51 -4.14 14.99
N LEU A 278 -4.07 -3.10 14.37
CA LEU A 278 -3.48 -1.77 14.42
C LEU A 278 -3.44 -1.20 15.85
N ALA A 279 -4.52 -1.33 16.62
CA ALA A 279 -4.56 -0.87 18.01
C ALA A 279 -3.52 -1.57 18.88
N GLN A 280 -3.37 -2.89 18.69
CA GLN A 280 -2.32 -3.67 19.35
C GLN A 280 -0.93 -3.17 18.96
N ASN A 281 -0.69 -2.93 17.66
CA ASN A 281 0.58 -2.40 17.16
C ASN A 281 0.93 -1.02 17.72
N MET A 282 -0.07 -0.15 17.94
CA MET A 282 0.15 1.14 18.60
C MET A 282 0.47 0.99 20.08
N GLY A 283 -0.18 0.05 20.77
CA GLY A 283 0.14 -0.29 22.16
C GLY A 283 1.58 -0.79 22.31
N ILE A 284 1.99 -1.73 21.46
CA ILE A 284 3.37 -2.26 21.44
C ILE A 284 4.38 -1.13 21.19
N HIS A 285 4.09 -0.25 20.23
CA HIS A 285 4.98 0.88 19.92
C HIS A 285 5.10 1.86 21.09
N ASN A 286 3.99 2.17 21.78
CA ASN A 286 4.00 3.04 22.93
C ASN A 286 4.76 2.43 24.11
N ASN A 287 4.59 1.13 24.37
CA ASN A 287 5.32 0.42 25.42
C ASN A 287 6.83 0.43 25.14
N TYR A 288 7.22 0.13 23.90
CA TYR A 288 8.62 0.21 23.47
C TYR A 288 9.20 1.62 23.65
N LEU A 289 8.43 2.65 23.29
CA LEU A 289 8.85 4.05 23.47
C LEU A 289 8.98 4.41 24.96
N SER A 290 8.07 3.93 25.81
CA SER A 290 8.17 4.14 27.26
C SER A 290 9.40 3.45 27.87
N GLU A 291 9.72 2.24 27.44
CA GLU A 291 10.90 1.51 27.89
C GLU A 291 12.20 2.22 27.46
N GLN A 292 12.27 2.71 26.22
CA GLN A 292 13.40 3.52 25.76
C GLN A 292 13.55 4.82 26.57
N ASN A 293 12.46 5.52 26.86
CA ASN A 293 12.50 6.75 27.64
C ASN A 293 13.00 6.51 29.07
N VAL A 294 12.55 5.42 29.72
CA VAL A 294 13.03 5.01 31.05
C VAL A 294 14.51 4.63 30.99
N ALA A 295 14.95 3.87 29.98
CA ALA A 295 16.35 3.50 29.81
C ALA A 295 17.25 4.74 29.60
N GLN A 296 16.81 5.70 28.80
CA GLN A 296 17.54 6.96 28.57
C GLN A 296 17.61 7.83 29.84
N GLN A 297 16.55 7.86 30.65
CA GLN A 297 16.57 8.55 31.95
C GLN A 297 17.54 7.87 32.92
N GLY A 298 17.56 6.54 32.98
CA GLY A 298 18.50 5.77 33.80
C GLY A 298 19.96 6.02 33.41
N GLN A 299 20.26 6.09 32.12
CA GLN A 299 21.61 6.42 31.63
C GLN A 299 22.03 7.85 32.02
N LYS A 300 21.13 8.83 31.90
CA LYS A 300 21.38 10.22 32.34
C LYS A 300 21.63 10.31 33.84
N GLU A 301 20.88 9.58 34.66
CA GLU A 301 21.12 9.54 36.11
C GLU A 301 22.48 8.94 36.46
N GLN A 302 22.91 7.88 35.76
CA GLN A 302 24.22 7.27 35.96
C GLN A 302 25.35 8.24 35.60
N GLU A 303 25.26 8.95 34.47
CA GLU A 303 26.23 9.99 34.11
C GLU A 303 26.32 11.10 35.16
N ILE A 304 25.18 11.56 35.70
CA ILE A 304 25.14 12.58 36.75
C ILE A 304 25.81 12.06 38.03
N LYS A 305 25.51 10.82 38.44
CA LYS A 305 26.14 10.16 39.61
C LYS A 305 27.64 10.02 39.43
N GLU A 306 28.12 9.68 38.24
CA GLU A 306 29.54 9.60 37.92
C GLU A 306 30.23 10.97 37.94
N LYS A 307 29.62 12.01 37.34
CA LYS A 307 30.13 13.39 37.40
C LYS A 307 30.23 13.88 38.85
N ILE A 308 29.23 13.60 39.68
CA ILE A 308 29.25 13.93 41.12
C ILE A 308 30.37 13.18 41.84
N LYS A 309 30.55 11.87 41.61
CA LYS A 309 31.65 11.08 42.19
C LYS A 309 33.02 11.64 41.77
N LYS A 310 33.20 11.99 40.49
CA LYS A 310 34.44 12.55 39.94
C LYS A 310 34.75 13.91 40.58
N ASN A 311 33.75 14.77 40.73
CA ASN A 311 33.87 16.06 41.42
C ASN A 311 34.19 15.92 42.92
N LYS A 312 33.57 14.96 43.62
CA LYS A 312 33.92 14.66 45.03
C LYS A 312 35.36 14.15 45.17
N LYS A 313 35.84 13.29 44.26
CA LYS A 313 37.24 12.84 44.22
C LYS A 313 38.21 14.01 43.96
N LEU A 314 37.88 14.92 43.04
CA LEU A 314 38.67 16.13 42.76
C LEU A 314 38.74 17.08 43.97
N LYS A 315 37.61 17.32 44.66
CA LYS A 315 37.58 18.12 45.89
C LYS A 315 38.39 17.50 47.02
N LYS A 316 38.36 16.17 47.20
CA LYS A 316 39.22 15.44 48.15
C LYS A 316 40.71 15.57 47.81
N LYS A 317 41.10 15.40 46.55
CA LYS A 317 42.50 15.61 46.10
C LYS A 317 42.98 17.04 46.37
N LYS A 318 42.16 18.06 46.06
CA LYS A 318 42.49 19.46 46.37
C LYS A 318 42.68 19.70 47.87
N LYS A 319 41.77 19.19 48.73
CA LYS A 319 41.91 19.29 50.20
C LYS A 319 43.17 18.59 50.73
N ASN A 320 43.52 17.42 50.20
CA ASN A 320 44.73 16.71 50.60
C ASN A 320 46.01 17.45 50.16
N ASN A 321 46.04 18.01 48.95
CA ASN A 321 47.17 18.83 48.49
C ASN A 321 47.35 20.11 49.31
N ILE A 322 46.25 20.74 49.74
CA ILE A 322 46.30 21.91 50.63
C ILE A 322 46.84 21.51 52.02
N LYS A 323 46.37 20.39 52.59
CA LYS A 323 46.93 19.86 53.84
C LYS A 323 48.42 19.51 53.74
N LEU A 324 48.86 18.96 52.61
CA LEU A 324 50.27 18.63 52.37
C LEU A 324 51.13 19.90 52.27
N LYS A 325 50.65 20.95 51.56
CA LYS A 325 51.33 22.26 51.50
C LYS A 325 51.42 22.93 52.87
N ASN A 326 50.38 22.83 53.69
CA ASN A 326 50.37 23.39 55.04
C ASN A 326 51.29 22.63 56.01
N ARG A 327 51.47 21.31 55.85
CA ARG A 327 52.47 20.54 56.61
C ARG A 327 53.91 20.90 56.22
N LYS A 328 54.19 21.08 54.93
CA LYS A 328 55.52 21.51 54.46
C LYS A 328 55.92 22.92 54.91
N LYS A 329 54.94 23.80 55.17
CA LYS A 329 55.18 25.14 55.73
C LYS A 329 55.46 25.17 57.24
N LYS A 330 55.13 24.09 57.98
CA LYS A 330 55.36 23.98 59.44
C LYS A 330 56.69 23.31 59.82
N GLN A 331 57.49 22.87 58.84
CA GLN A 331 58.79 22.22 59.03
C GLN A 331 59.96 23.09 58.52
N ARG A 332 59.72 24.38 58.27
CA ARG A 332 60.72 25.42 58.07
C ARG A 332 60.57 26.43 59.20
#